data_AF-A0A2M8Q6T8-F1
#
_entry.id   AF-A0A2M8Q6T8-F1
#
_cell.length_a   1.000
_cell.length_b   1.000
_cell.length_c   1.000
_cell.angle_alpha   90.00
_cell.angle_beta   90.00
_cell.angle_gamma   90.00
#
_symmetry.space_group_name_H-M   'P 1'
#
loop_
_entity.id
_entity.type
_entity.pdbx_description
1 polymer ?
#
loop_
_entity_poly.entity_id
_entity_poly.type
_entity_poly.pdbx_seq_one_letter_code
_entity_poly.pdbx_strand_id
1 'polypeptide(L)'
;ARFIARVAERLAAHNKTLAVRVEPAIPISAEQWNTGGYDWRALSQAATTVIVPAPIDPRAYAPGGEMELLLAYATDEIGPSKLAIELPAHSVERSGNYLLLKGYQEALAPLLGSIAAEAGEDGNVVISLD
;
A
#
# COMPACT_ATOMS: atom_id res chain seq x y z
N ALA A 1 9.55 21.38 2.88
CA ALA A 1 9.91 20.95 1.51
C ALA A 1 11.13 21.65 0.86
N ARG A 2 11.89 22.55 1.52
CA ARG A 2 12.97 23.34 0.87
C ARG A 2 14.06 22.49 0.20
N PHE A 3 14.47 21.39 0.82
CA PHE A 3 15.42 20.45 0.24
C PHE A 3 14.89 19.85 -1.07
N ILE A 4 13.64 19.35 -1.06
CA ILE A 4 12.97 18.74 -2.22
C ILE A 4 12.85 19.73 -3.37
N ALA A 5 12.43 20.98 -3.10
CA ALA A 5 12.37 22.04 -4.11
C ALA A 5 13.73 22.26 -4.79
N ARG A 6 14.82 22.31 -4.02
CA ARG A 6 16.16 22.52 -4.57
C ARG A 6 16.65 21.35 -5.41
N VAL A 7 16.28 20.12 -5.04
CA VAL A 7 16.57 18.93 -5.85
C VAL A 7 15.78 18.97 -7.16
N ALA A 8 14.50 19.31 -7.11
CA ALA A 8 13.64 19.43 -8.29
C ALA A 8 14.15 20.49 -9.28
N GLU A 9 14.52 21.68 -8.80
CA GLU A 9 15.13 22.74 -9.62
C GLU A 9 16.37 22.26 -10.36
N ARG A 10 17.28 21.58 -9.66
CA ARG A 10 18.52 21.05 -10.24
C ARG A 10 18.24 19.97 -11.28
N LEU A 11 17.30 19.06 -11.01
CA LEU A 11 16.91 18.02 -11.96
C LEU A 11 16.25 18.63 -13.21
N ALA A 12 15.36 19.61 -13.03
CA ALA A 12 14.70 20.31 -14.12
C ALA A 12 15.69 21.04 -15.04
N ALA A 13 16.75 21.64 -14.47
CA ALA A 13 17.84 22.26 -15.25
C ALA A 13 18.57 21.27 -16.17
N HIS A 14 18.42 19.96 -15.94
CA HIS A 14 18.97 18.88 -16.76
C HIS A 14 17.89 18.06 -17.48
N ASN A 15 16.69 18.60 -17.67
CA ASN A 15 15.54 17.90 -18.28
C ASN A 15 15.16 16.58 -17.58
N LYS A 16 15.31 16.52 -16.25
CA LYS A 16 14.91 15.38 -15.41
C LYS A 16 13.74 15.75 -14.51
N THR A 17 12.95 14.74 -14.13
CA THR A 17 11.82 14.87 -13.20
C THR A 17 12.16 14.32 -11.82
N LEU A 18 11.38 14.72 -10.81
CA LEU A 18 11.49 14.22 -9.45
C LEU A 18 10.17 13.57 -9.02
N ALA A 19 10.24 12.31 -8.64
CA ALA A 19 9.18 11.60 -7.93
C ALA A 19 9.56 11.44 -6.45
N VAL A 20 8.61 11.68 -5.54
CA VAL A 20 8.82 11.54 -4.10
C VAL A 20 7.81 10.55 -3.54
N ARG A 21 8.29 9.45 -2.98
CA ARG A 21 7.48 8.51 -2.21
C ARG A 21 7.39 8.96 -0.76
N VAL A 22 6.17 9.04 -0.23
CA VAL A 22 5.91 9.34 1.18
C VAL A 22 5.70 8.05 1.98
N GLU A 23 5.65 8.16 3.30
CA GLU A 23 5.23 7.05 4.16
C GLU A 23 3.71 6.81 4.03
N PRO A 24 3.23 5.58 4.34
CA PRO A 24 1.80 5.30 4.41
C PRO A 24 1.12 6.27 5.38
N ALA A 25 0.07 6.93 4.92
CA ALA A 25 -0.75 7.78 5.79
C ALA A 25 -1.62 6.92 6.71
N ILE A 26 -1.85 7.38 7.93
CA ILE A 26 -2.69 6.69 8.91
C ILE A 26 -3.99 7.49 9.07
N PRO A 27 -5.18 6.89 8.91
CA PRO A 27 -6.43 7.61 9.07
C PRO A 27 -6.62 8.03 10.53
N ILE A 28 -6.97 9.30 10.75
CA ILE A 28 -7.40 9.84 12.06
C ILE A 28 -8.94 9.92 12.08
N SER A 29 -9.54 10.36 10.97
CA SER A 29 -10.98 10.42 10.74
C SER A 29 -11.27 10.29 9.24
N ALA A 30 -12.54 10.43 8.83
CA ALA A 30 -12.93 10.43 7.42
C ALA A 30 -12.26 11.55 6.59
N GLU A 31 -11.90 12.66 7.23
CA GLU A 31 -11.36 13.87 6.58
C GLU A 31 -9.93 14.21 7.02
N GLN A 32 -9.41 13.51 8.04
CA GLN A 32 -8.09 13.78 8.61
C GLN A 32 -7.20 12.55 8.55
N TRP A 33 -5.97 12.78 8.11
CA TRP A 33 -4.95 11.78 7.96
C TRP A 33 -3.66 12.25 8.63
N ASN A 34 -2.99 11.33 9.31
CA ASN A 34 -1.62 11.52 9.74
C ASN A 34 -0.69 11.15 8.58
N THR A 35 -0.14 12.16 7.91
CA THR A 35 0.85 12.00 6.84
C THR A 35 2.29 11.92 7.36
N GLY A 36 2.48 11.79 8.68
CA GLY A 36 3.78 11.81 9.33
C GLY A 36 4.46 13.17 9.20
N GLY A 37 5.74 13.17 8.82
CA GLY A 37 6.52 14.38 8.59
C GLY A 37 6.33 15.02 7.20
N TYR A 38 5.40 14.50 6.38
CA TYR A 38 5.28 14.87 4.98
C TYR A 38 4.15 15.88 4.76
N ASP A 39 4.51 17.10 4.38
CA ASP A 39 3.58 18.11 3.87
C ASP A 39 3.29 17.83 2.38
N TRP A 40 2.17 17.14 2.13
CA TRP A 40 1.79 16.69 0.79
C TRP A 40 1.57 17.84 -0.19
N ARG A 41 1.00 18.97 0.27
CA ARG A 41 0.83 20.17 -0.56
C ARG A 41 2.16 20.76 -0.97
N ALA A 42 3.09 20.93 -0.02
CA ALA A 42 4.42 21.46 -0.33
C ALA A 42 5.23 20.51 -1.23
N LEU A 43 5.05 19.20 -1.09
CA LEU A 43 5.65 18.21 -1.98
C LEU A 43 5.02 18.26 -3.38
N SER A 44 3.70 18.40 -3.50
CA SER A 44 3.01 18.53 -4.78
C SER A 44 3.46 19.77 -5.56
N GLN A 45 3.79 20.87 -4.86
CA GLN A 45 4.34 22.07 -5.49
C GLN A 45 5.77 21.85 -6.01
N ALA A 46 6.59 21.09 -5.29
CA ALA A 46 8.01 20.90 -5.60
C ALA A 46 8.29 19.75 -6.58
N ALA A 47 7.58 18.63 -6.46
CA ALA A 47 7.82 17.41 -7.21
C ALA A 47 6.95 17.32 -8.47
N THR A 48 7.41 16.52 -9.44
CA THR A 48 6.62 16.15 -10.62
C THR A 48 5.59 15.08 -10.26
N THR A 49 5.95 14.17 -9.35
CA THR A 49 5.09 13.08 -8.88
C THR A 49 5.23 12.90 -7.38
N VAL A 50 4.11 12.68 -6.70
CA VAL A 50 4.06 12.26 -5.29
C VAL A 50 3.44 10.86 -5.26
N ILE A 51 4.19 9.89 -4.74
CA ILE A 51 3.81 8.49 -4.66
C ILE A 51 3.31 8.22 -3.25
N VAL A 52 2.02 7.87 -3.13
CA VAL A 52 1.36 7.55 -1.87
C VAL A 52 1.16 6.04 -1.79
N PRO A 53 1.69 5.36 -0.76
CA PRO A 53 1.41 3.94 -0.54
C PRO A 53 -0.06 3.68 -0.24
N ALA A 54 -0.66 2.70 -0.91
CA ALA A 54 -2.01 2.25 -0.64
C ALA A 54 -2.08 1.38 0.63
N PRO A 55 -3.25 1.26 1.29
CA PRO A 55 -3.46 0.35 2.39
C PRO A 55 -3.19 -1.11 1.96
N ILE A 56 -2.59 -1.89 2.86
CA ILE A 56 -2.31 -3.31 2.63
C ILE A 56 -3.46 -4.22 3.08
N ASP A 57 -4.43 -3.73 3.86
CA ASP A 57 -5.61 -4.54 4.23
C ASP A 57 -6.56 -4.63 3.03
N PRO A 58 -6.88 -5.84 2.51
CA PRO A 58 -7.85 -5.99 1.43
C PRO A 58 -9.23 -5.40 1.73
N ARG A 59 -9.60 -5.28 3.02
CA ARG A 59 -10.88 -4.68 3.46
C ARG A 59 -10.94 -3.18 3.16
N ALA A 60 -9.80 -2.50 3.02
CA ALA A 60 -9.73 -1.09 2.67
C ALA A 60 -10.31 -0.77 1.28
N TYR A 61 -10.42 -1.78 0.41
CA TYR A 61 -10.87 -1.64 -0.98
C TYR A 61 -12.36 -1.95 -1.19
N ALA A 62 -13.11 -2.26 -0.11
CA ALA A 62 -14.56 -2.33 -0.19
C ALA A 62 -15.16 -0.94 -0.49
N PRO A 63 -16.37 -0.85 -1.07
CA PRO A 63 -17.04 0.44 -1.29
C PRO A 63 -17.14 1.27 0.01
N GLY A 64 -16.75 2.55 -0.04
CA GLY A 64 -16.67 3.41 1.14
C GLY A 64 -15.52 3.06 2.10
N GLY A 65 -14.60 2.20 1.69
CA GLY A 65 -13.45 1.79 2.49
C GLY A 65 -12.34 2.85 2.57
N GLU A 66 -11.32 2.54 3.37
CA GLU A 66 -10.18 3.43 3.62
C GLU A 66 -9.47 3.89 2.34
N MET A 67 -9.38 3.05 1.30
CA MET A 67 -8.76 3.42 0.05
C MET A 67 -9.51 4.55 -0.68
N GLU A 68 -10.85 4.54 -0.63
CA GLU A 68 -11.67 5.59 -1.24
C GLU A 68 -11.49 6.93 -0.50
N LEU A 69 -11.47 6.87 0.84
CA LEU A 69 -11.22 8.04 1.70
C LEU A 69 -9.80 8.59 1.52
N LEU A 70 -8.81 7.70 1.36
CA LEU A 70 -7.42 8.08 1.09
C LEU A 70 -7.31 8.80 -0.24
N LEU A 71 -7.98 8.31 -1.29
CA LEU A 71 -7.97 8.94 -2.60
C LEU A 71 -8.57 10.34 -2.54
N ALA A 72 -9.73 10.50 -1.88
CA ALA A 72 -10.37 11.80 -1.71
C ALA A 72 -9.42 12.80 -1.03
N TYR A 73 -8.86 12.41 0.12
CA TYR A 73 -7.88 13.24 0.83
C TYR A 73 -6.63 13.54 -0.01
N ALA A 74 -6.05 12.54 -0.67
CA ALA A 74 -4.86 12.70 -1.48
C ALA A 74 -5.08 13.66 -2.66
N THR A 75 -6.26 13.65 -3.29
CA THR A 75 -6.59 14.58 -4.38
C THR A 75 -6.83 16.02 -3.92
N ASP A 76 -7.18 16.23 -2.65
CA ASP A 76 -7.31 17.57 -2.05
C ASP A 76 -5.94 18.17 -1.63
N GLU A 77 -4.97 17.31 -1.35
CA GLU A 77 -3.61 17.71 -0.96
C GLU A 77 -2.64 17.77 -2.16
N ILE A 78 -2.82 16.91 -3.14
CA ILE A 78 -1.90 16.69 -4.26
C ILE A 78 -2.66 16.91 -5.56
N GLY A 79 -2.14 17.77 -6.44
CA GLY A 79 -2.72 17.96 -7.76
C GLY A 79 -2.89 16.62 -8.51
N PRO A 80 -4.07 16.33 -9.11
CA PRO A 80 -4.41 14.99 -9.58
C PRO A 80 -3.49 14.45 -10.67
N SER A 81 -2.85 15.33 -11.46
CA SER A 81 -1.85 14.94 -12.47
C SER A 81 -0.48 14.56 -11.89
N LYS A 82 -0.26 14.80 -10.59
CA LYS A 82 0.98 14.52 -9.88
C LYS A 82 0.85 13.38 -8.88
N LEU A 83 -0.37 12.93 -8.59
CA LEU A 83 -0.63 11.84 -7.66
C LEU A 83 -0.38 10.48 -8.33
N ALA A 84 0.43 9.64 -7.69
CA ALA A 84 0.59 8.24 -8.03
C ALA A 84 0.30 7.37 -6.80
N ILE A 85 -0.46 6.30 -6.99
CA ILE A 85 -0.73 5.32 -5.93
C ILE A 85 0.19 4.12 -6.11
N GLU A 86 0.90 3.76 -5.05
CA GLU A 86 1.69 2.52 -4.99
C GLU A 86 0.82 1.39 -4.43
N LEU A 87 0.44 0.45 -5.30
CA LEU A 87 -0.32 -0.73 -4.92
C LEU A 87 0.61 -1.89 -4.55
N PRO A 88 0.40 -2.57 -3.42
CA PRO A 88 1.13 -3.79 -3.11
C PRO A 88 0.68 -4.92 -4.05
N ALA A 89 1.56 -5.39 -4.93
CA ALA A 89 1.30 -6.52 -5.83
C ALA A 89 1.47 -7.91 -5.17
N HIS A 90 1.31 -7.97 -3.84
CA HIS A 90 1.52 -9.16 -3.03
C HIS A 90 0.19 -9.69 -2.50
N SER A 91 0.13 -10.99 -2.20
CA SER A 91 -0.97 -11.52 -1.38
C SER A 91 -0.81 -11.05 0.06
N VAL A 92 -1.90 -11.03 0.81
CA VAL A 92 -1.91 -10.60 2.22
C VAL A 92 -2.42 -11.75 3.06
N GLU A 93 -1.59 -12.27 3.95
CA GLU A 93 -1.99 -13.22 4.99
C GLU A 93 -2.34 -12.46 6.26
N ARG A 94 -3.47 -12.81 6.88
CA ARG A 94 -3.85 -12.30 8.19
C ARG A 94 -3.50 -13.32 9.26
N SER A 95 -2.52 -12.99 10.09
CA SER A 95 -2.14 -13.78 11.26
C SER A 95 -2.49 -13.01 12.53
N GLY A 96 -3.66 -13.32 13.09
CA GLY A 96 -4.26 -12.54 14.18
C GLY A 96 -4.52 -11.08 13.78
N ASN A 97 -3.77 -10.17 14.40
CA ASN A 97 -3.84 -8.71 14.13
C ASN A 97 -2.78 -8.24 13.13
N TYR A 98 -1.89 -9.10 12.67
CA TYR A 98 -0.85 -8.74 11.72
C TYR A 98 -1.27 -9.07 10.29
N LEU A 99 -0.90 -8.18 9.38
CA LEU A 99 -1.01 -8.38 7.93
C LEU A 99 0.39 -8.61 7.39
N LEU A 100 0.61 -9.79 6.81
CA LEU A 100 1.88 -10.23 6.27
C LEU A 100 1.77 -10.24 4.75
N LEU A 101 2.63 -9.46 4.08
CA LEU A 101 2.75 -9.53 2.62
C LEU A 101 3.42 -10.85 2.24
N LYS A 102 2.81 -11.55 1.28
CA LYS A 102 3.29 -12.83 0.74
C LYS A 102 3.63 -12.68 -0.72
N GLY A 103 4.85 -13.08 -1.07
CA GLY A 103 5.25 -13.22 -2.47
C GLY A 103 4.41 -14.26 -3.19
N TYR A 104 4.37 -14.18 -4.51
CA TYR A 104 3.62 -15.12 -5.35
C TYR A 104 3.98 -16.60 -5.05
N GLN A 105 5.28 -16.91 -4.92
CA GLN A 105 5.72 -18.28 -4.62
C GLN A 105 5.26 -18.76 -3.24
N GLU A 106 5.35 -17.91 -2.22
CA GLU A 106 4.91 -18.24 -0.86
C GLU A 106 3.39 -18.42 -0.79
N ALA A 107 2.63 -17.59 -1.53
CA ALA A 107 1.18 -17.70 -1.61
C ALA A 107 0.72 -19.00 -2.30
N LEU A 108 1.50 -19.52 -3.24
CA LEU A 108 1.20 -20.78 -3.94
C LEU A 108 1.80 -22.02 -3.29
N ALA A 109 2.77 -21.88 -2.39
CA ALA A 109 3.41 -23.01 -1.74
C ALA A 109 2.41 -24.03 -1.13
N PRO A 110 1.31 -23.61 -0.47
CA PRO A 110 0.30 -24.54 0.03
C PRO A 110 -0.42 -25.35 -1.07
N LEU A 111 -0.47 -24.85 -2.30
CA LEU A 111 -1.10 -25.54 -3.44
C LEU A 111 -0.19 -26.58 -4.10
N LEU A 112 1.12 -26.51 -3.81
CA LEU A 112 2.12 -27.45 -4.32
C LEU A 112 2.38 -28.61 -3.37
N GLY A 113 1.92 -28.51 -2.11
CA GLY A 113 2.03 -29.58 -1.12
C GLY A 113 1.14 -30.77 -1.42
N SER A 114 1.61 -31.97 -1.10
CA SER A 114 0.77 -33.17 -1.10
C SER A 114 -0.15 -33.17 0.11
N ILE A 115 -1.46 -33.13 -0.11
CA ILE A 115 -2.45 -33.28 0.96
C ILE A 115 -2.48 -34.77 1.33
N ALA A 116 -1.90 -35.11 2.49
CA ALA A 116 -2.08 -36.41 3.11
C ALA A 116 -3.26 -36.34 4.08
N ALA A 117 -4.14 -37.32 3.96
CA ALA A 117 -5.36 -37.45 4.75
C ALA A 117 -5.38 -38.87 5.32
N GLU A 118 -5.28 -38.99 6.64
CA GLU A 118 -5.50 -40.28 7.32
C GLU A 118 -6.99 -40.45 7.60
N ALA A 119 -7.52 -41.63 7.31
CA ALA A 119 -8.89 -41.98 7.62
C ALA A 119 -9.00 -42.17 9.14
N GLY A 120 -9.72 -41.27 9.82
CA GLY A 120 -10.08 -41.45 11.23
C GLY A 120 -11.12 -42.56 11.40
N GLU A 121 -11.12 -43.20 12.59
CA GLU A 121 -11.97 -44.36 12.92
C GLU A 121 -13.49 -44.16 12.67
N ASP A 122 -13.96 -42.91 12.58
CA ASP A 122 -15.38 -42.55 12.40
C ASP A 122 -15.72 -41.97 11.01
N GLY A 123 -14.83 -42.10 10.01
CA GLY A 123 -15.04 -41.53 8.67
C GLY A 123 -14.77 -40.02 8.57
N ASN A 124 -14.20 -39.42 9.62
CA ASN A 124 -13.64 -38.08 9.58
C ASN A 124 -12.22 -38.12 8.99
N VAL A 125 -11.94 -37.21 8.06
CA VAL A 125 -10.61 -37.03 7.48
C VAL A 125 -9.90 -35.92 8.24
N VAL A 126 -8.79 -36.25 8.89
CA VAL A 126 -7.89 -35.25 9.49
C VAL A 126 -6.89 -34.84 8.42
N ILE A 127 -6.87 -33.56 8.07
CA ILE A 127 -5.95 -33.00 7.09
C ILE A 127 -4.81 -32.32 7.85
N SER A 128 -3.59 -32.80 7.66
CA SER A 128 -2.36 -32.11 8.05
C SER A 128 -1.67 -31.52 6.82
N LEU A 129 -1.24 -30.27 6.92
CA LEU A 129 -0.37 -29.63 5.94
C LEU A 129 1.06 -29.70 6.50
N ASP A 130 1.97 -30.31 5.75
CA ASP A 130 3.42 -30.30 6.06
C ASP A 130 4.07 -28.94 5.73
#